data_AF-A0A7S2MAZ8-F1
#
_entry.id   AF-A0A7S2MAZ8-F1
#
_cell.length_a   1.000
_cell.length_b   1.000
_cell.length_c   1.000
_cell.angle_alpha   90.00
_cell.angle_beta   90.00
_cell.angle_gamma   90.00
#
_symmetry.space_group_name_H-M   'P 1'
#
loop_
_entity.id
_entity.type
_entity.pdbx_description
1 polymer ?
#
loop_
_entity_poly.entity_id
_entity_poly.type
_entity_poly.pdbx_seq_one_letter_code
_entity_poly.pdbx_strand_id
1 'polypeptide(L)'
;MGLWNRVVDCPYPYNNGESFEISFVRNDNLNGNNDAEVTQENVDFPWIQNYASYNGRTLLVASTGAHQHHVNAYRAAVDNFVTMMDQVNRNDDIIVYRTAAPGHRDCSESTAGRTDTVGVDKFTDYNNYMLGKLHERDRVRRNHDQMLKSNTEVISSSPSVTSMSHLPSPVEIRPMDIFPMTLLHPHGKEGVSTNMKKKLHDCQHDYLPGPPDGWNHMLYTTLVDLVNEKRTGERHPLW
;
A
#
# COMPACT_ATOMS: atom_id res chain seq x y z
N MET A 1 -19.06 -1.62 -4.44
CA MET A 1 -18.33 -0.65 -5.29
C MET A 1 -17.01 -1.28 -5.68
N GLY A 2 -16.73 -1.38 -6.97
CA GLY A 2 -15.56 -2.12 -7.48
C GLY A 2 -14.49 -1.25 -8.11
N LEU A 3 -14.93 -0.26 -8.89
CA LEU A 3 -14.08 0.69 -9.59
C LEU A 3 -14.71 2.08 -9.48
N TRP A 4 -13.91 3.10 -9.19
CA TRP A 4 -14.34 4.50 -9.16
C TRP A 4 -13.18 5.39 -9.56
N ASN A 5 -13.43 6.34 -10.46
CA ASN A 5 -12.41 7.29 -10.95
C ASN A 5 -12.95 8.72 -10.84
N ARG A 6 -12.07 9.66 -10.53
CA ARG A 6 -12.37 11.09 -10.50
C ARG A 6 -11.16 11.90 -10.92
N VAL A 7 -11.35 12.76 -11.93
CA VAL A 7 -10.36 13.77 -12.29
C VAL A 7 -10.49 14.97 -11.36
N VAL A 8 -9.35 15.46 -10.87
CA VAL A 8 -9.23 16.63 -10.02
C VAL A 8 -8.34 17.64 -10.72
N ASP A 9 -8.91 18.80 -11.02
CA ASP A 9 -8.15 19.93 -11.55
C ASP A 9 -7.37 20.61 -10.43
N CYS A 10 -6.08 20.87 -10.66
CA CYS A 10 -5.27 21.62 -9.71
C CYS A 10 -5.78 23.08 -9.64
N PRO A 11 -5.75 23.75 -8.49
CA PRO A 11 -6.22 25.13 -8.38
C PRO A 11 -5.22 26.14 -9.00
N TYR A 12 -5.75 27.20 -9.64
CA TYR A 12 -4.97 28.38 -10.07
C TYR A 12 -4.38 29.12 -8.85
N PRO A 13 -3.18 29.73 -8.91
CA PRO A 13 -2.27 29.89 -10.07
C PRO A 13 -1.31 28.73 -10.30
N TYR A 14 -1.47 27.63 -9.56
CA TYR A 14 -0.47 26.58 -9.49
C TYR A 14 -0.54 25.58 -10.66
N ASN A 15 -1.51 25.71 -11.57
CA ASN A 15 -1.75 24.74 -12.63
C ASN A 15 -1.61 25.36 -14.03
N ASN A 16 -0.68 24.86 -14.83
CA ASN A 16 -0.63 25.12 -16.27
C ASN A 16 -1.67 24.26 -17.02
N GLY A 17 -2.90 24.18 -16.49
CA GLY A 17 -3.90 23.19 -16.94
C GLY A 17 -3.62 21.76 -16.47
N GLU A 18 -2.83 21.61 -15.40
CA GLU A 18 -2.53 20.30 -14.82
C GLU A 18 -3.73 19.74 -14.04
N SER A 19 -3.96 18.44 -14.21
CA SER A 19 -4.99 17.65 -13.51
C SER A 19 -4.39 16.32 -13.08
N PHE A 20 -4.96 15.70 -12.05
CA PHE A 20 -4.65 14.32 -11.70
C PHE A 20 -5.92 13.48 -11.56
N GLU A 21 -5.81 12.18 -11.80
CA GLU A 21 -6.90 11.23 -11.61
C GLU A 21 -6.72 10.51 -10.27
N ILE A 22 -7.81 10.42 -9.50
CA ILE A 22 -7.92 9.55 -8.33
C ILE A 22 -8.77 8.36 -8.72
N SER A 23 -8.20 7.17 -8.59
CA SER A 23 -8.87 5.90 -8.85
C SER A 23 -8.92 5.05 -7.59
N PHE A 24 -10.04 4.36 -7.39
CA PHE A 24 -10.21 3.32 -6.39
C PHE A 24 -10.54 2.01 -7.10
N VAL A 25 -9.78 0.96 -6.76
CA VAL A 25 -10.03 -0.41 -7.23
C VAL A 25 -10.11 -1.32 -6.00
N ARG A 26 -11.22 -2.06 -5.88
CA ARG A 26 -11.31 -3.10 -4.86
C ARG A 26 -10.58 -4.35 -5.36
N ASN A 27 -9.52 -4.74 -4.67
CA ASN A 27 -8.88 -6.03 -4.85
C ASN A 27 -8.36 -6.51 -3.49
N ASP A 28 -9.12 -7.37 -2.85
CA ASP A 28 -8.93 -7.74 -1.45
C ASP A 28 -7.67 -8.61 -1.28
N ASN A 29 -7.20 -9.26 -2.35
CA ASN A 29 -6.03 -10.13 -2.37
C ASN A 29 -4.78 -9.52 -3.02
N LEU A 30 -4.84 -8.27 -3.52
CA LEU A 30 -3.80 -7.62 -4.32
C LEU A 30 -3.24 -8.51 -5.45
N ASN A 31 -4.07 -9.38 -6.02
CA ASN A 31 -3.65 -10.29 -7.08
C ASN A 31 -3.67 -9.60 -8.44
N GLY A 32 -2.92 -10.17 -9.40
CA GLY A 32 -2.88 -9.71 -10.79
C GLY A 32 -3.80 -10.47 -11.73
N ASN A 33 -4.76 -11.24 -11.20
CA ASN A 33 -5.62 -12.09 -12.02
C ASN A 33 -6.57 -11.24 -12.85
N ASN A 34 -6.37 -11.24 -14.17
CA ASN A 34 -7.22 -10.49 -15.11
C ASN A 34 -8.53 -11.22 -15.43
N ASP A 35 -8.62 -12.52 -15.11
CA ASP A 35 -9.69 -13.42 -15.57
C ASP A 35 -10.69 -13.79 -14.47
N ALA A 36 -10.58 -13.19 -13.29
CA ALA A 36 -11.57 -13.42 -12.24
C ALA A 36 -12.91 -12.81 -12.67
N GLU A 37 -13.90 -13.65 -13.00
CA GLU A 37 -15.28 -13.19 -13.09
C GLU A 37 -15.64 -12.53 -11.76
N VAL A 38 -15.95 -11.22 -11.83
CA VAL A 38 -16.43 -10.46 -10.69
C VAL A 38 -17.81 -11.02 -10.34
N THR A 39 -17.87 -11.84 -9.29
CA THR A 39 -19.12 -12.34 -8.75
C THR A 39 -19.50 -11.55 -7.51
N GLN A 40 -20.71 -11.75 -6.99
CA GLN A 40 -21.10 -11.15 -5.71
C GLN A 40 -20.20 -11.62 -4.55
N GLU A 41 -19.51 -12.75 -4.71
CA GLU A 41 -18.60 -13.35 -3.73
C GLU A 41 -17.12 -13.07 -4.06
N ASN A 42 -16.78 -12.81 -5.33
CA ASN A 42 -15.43 -12.50 -5.79
C ASN A 42 -15.33 -11.05 -6.22
N VAL A 43 -14.68 -10.26 -5.36
CA VAL A 43 -14.59 -8.81 -5.43
C VAL A 43 -13.20 -8.32 -5.81
N ASP A 44 -12.37 -9.20 -6.38
CA ASP A 44 -11.04 -8.85 -6.88
C ASP A 44 -11.13 -8.30 -8.30
N PHE A 45 -11.24 -6.97 -8.41
CA PHE A 45 -11.25 -6.31 -9.70
C PHE A 45 -9.84 -6.29 -10.30
N PRO A 46 -9.69 -6.51 -11.63
CA PRO A 46 -8.40 -6.44 -12.29
C PRO A 46 -7.89 -5.00 -12.25
N TRP A 47 -6.65 -4.83 -11.78
CA TRP A 47 -6.05 -3.50 -11.60
C TRP A 47 -4.64 -3.42 -12.16
N ILE A 48 -3.89 -4.52 -12.15
CA ILE A 48 -2.48 -4.53 -12.51
C ILE A 48 -2.24 -4.13 -13.97
N GLN A 49 -3.10 -4.58 -14.90
CA GLN A 49 -2.96 -4.24 -16.31
C GLN A 49 -3.21 -2.75 -16.55
N ASN A 50 -4.19 -2.17 -15.86
CA ASN A 50 -4.49 -0.73 -15.94
C ASN A 50 -3.33 0.09 -15.36
N TYR A 51 -2.79 -0.32 -14.21
CA TYR A 51 -1.60 0.29 -13.60
C TYR A 51 -0.38 0.19 -14.53
N ALA A 52 -0.09 -1.00 -15.05
CA ALA A 52 1.06 -1.26 -15.91
C ALA A 52 1.00 -0.45 -17.22
N SER A 53 -0.18 -0.33 -17.82
CA SER A 53 -0.39 0.33 -19.13
C SER A 53 -0.64 1.84 -19.04
N TYR A 54 -0.80 2.42 -17.85
CA TYR A 54 -1.08 3.85 -17.71
C TYR A 54 0.08 4.72 -18.20
N ASN A 55 -0.17 5.61 -19.16
CA ASN A 55 0.84 6.50 -19.73
C ASN A 55 0.96 7.79 -18.90
N GLY A 56 1.51 7.68 -17.70
CA GLY A 56 1.73 8.79 -16.77
C GLY A 56 2.44 8.29 -15.52
N ARG A 57 2.86 9.21 -14.64
CA ARG A 57 3.35 8.82 -13.31
C ARG A 57 2.18 8.49 -12.41
N THR A 58 2.34 7.46 -11.59
CA THR A 58 1.31 7.00 -10.66
C THR A 58 1.82 7.03 -9.23
N LEU A 59 0.95 7.49 -8.33
CA LEU A 59 1.05 7.17 -6.91
C LEU A 59 0.10 6.01 -6.63
N LEU A 60 0.64 4.83 -6.36
CA LEU A 60 -0.15 3.66 -5.99
C LEU A 60 -0.22 3.54 -4.46
N VAL A 61 -1.43 3.58 -3.90
CA VAL A 61 -1.66 3.27 -2.48
C VAL A 61 -2.33 1.90 -2.38
N ALA A 62 -1.59 0.90 -1.89
CA ALA A 62 -2.06 -0.47 -1.75
C ALA A 62 -2.32 -0.83 -0.28
N SER A 63 -3.28 -1.71 -0.03
CA SER A 63 -3.59 -2.23 1.31
C SER A 63 -4.35 -3.56 1.19
N THR A 64 -4.10 -4.50 2.09
CA THR A 64 -4.91 -5.72 2.27
C THR A 64 -4.96 -6.10 3.75
N GLY A 65 -5.74 -7.11 4.12
CA GLY A 65 -5.81 -7.65 5.47
C GLY A 65 -7.24 -7.78 6.01
N ALA A 66 -8.09 -6.79 5.73
CA ALA A 66 -9.47 -6.76 6.22
C ALA A 66 -10.27 -8.03 5.87
N HIS A 67 -10.11 -8.49 4.63
CA HIS A 67 -10.79 -9.65 4.07
C HIS A 67 -9.94 -10.93 4.12
N GLN A 68 -8.74 -10.87 4.70
CA GLN A 68 -7.89 -12.04 4.87
C GLN A 68 -8.30 -12.74 6.16
N HIS A 69 -8.82 -13.97 6.06
CA HIS A 69 -9.27 -14.72 7.23
C HIS A 69 -8.16 -15.54 7.88
N HIS A 70 -7.03 -15.75 7.18
CA HIS A 70 -5.92 -16.56 7.65
C HIS A 70 -4.59 -15.84 7.41
N VAL A 71 -3.67 -15.94 8.37
CA VAL A 71 -2.34 -15.33 8.24
C VAL A 71 -1.57 -15.82 7.02
N ASN A 72 -1.70 -17.10 6.65
CA ASN A 72 -1.03 -17.64 5.48
C ASN A 72 -1.56 -17.05 4.17
N ALA A 73 -2.88 -16.79 4.09
CA ALA A 73 -3.48 -16.14 2.92
C ALA A 73 -3.01 -14.68 2.79
N TYR A 74 -2.98 -13.95 3.90
CA TYR A 74 -2.41 -12.60 3.94
C TYR A 74 -0.93 -12.57 3.50
N ARG A 75 -0.10 -13.48 4.03
CA ARG A 75 1.31 -13.57 3.67
C ARG A 75 1.50 -13.84 2.18
N ALA A 76 0.75 -14.80 1.63
CA ALA A 76 0.78 -15.11 0.21
C ALA A 76 0.36 -13.90 -0.65
N ALA A 77 -0.68 -13.16 -0.25
CA ALA A 77 -1.11 -11.95 -0.94
C ALA A 77 -0.01 -10.86 -0.95
N VAL A 78 0.65 -10.64 0.19
CA VAL A 78 1.78 -9.71 0.31
C VAL A 78 2.98 -10.14 -0.54
N ASP A 79 3.38 -11.42 -0.47
CA ASP A 79 4.49 -11.97 -1.25
C ASP A 79 4.23 -11.83 -2.76
N ASN A 80 3.02 -12.15 -3.20
CA ASN A 80 2.59 -12.01 -4.58
C ASN A 80 2.59 -10.55 -5.01
N PHE A 81 2.07 -9.64 -4.17
CA PHE A 81 2.08 -8.20 -4.44
C PHE A 81 3.50 -7.67 -4.65
N VAL A 82 4.43 -7.97 -3.72
CA VAL A 82 5.83 -7.51 -3.83
C VAL A 82 6.48 -8.07 -5.10
N THR A 83 6.32 -9.36 -5.35
CA THR A 83 6.87 -10.02 -6.56
C THR A 83 6.32 -9.40 -7.84
N MET A 84 5.02 -9.11 -7.88
CA MET A 84 4.37 -8.49 -9.01
C MET A 84 4.87 -7.05 -9.23
N MET A 85 5.04 -6.27 -8.15
CA MET A 85 5.58 -4.91 -8.26
C MET A 85 7.04 -4.91 -8.74
N ASP A 86 7.85 -5.90 -8.36
CA ASP A 86 9.22 -6.05 -8.87
C ASP A 86 9.27 -6.36 -10.38
N GLN A 87 8.20 -6.93 -10.94
CA GLN A 87 8.09 -7.25 -12.37
C GLN A 87 7.52 -6.10 -13.20
N VAL A 88 6.78 -5.18 -12.57
CA VAL A 88 6.19 -4.04 -13.26
C VAL A 88 7.27 -2.97 -13.47
N ASN A 89 7.69 -2.76 -14.72
CA ASN A 89 8.71 -1.79 -15.10
C ASN A 89 8.20 -0.34 -14.99
N ARG A 90 7.98 0.13 -13.76
CA ARG A 90 7.44 1.47 -13.44
C ARG A 90 8.28 2.14 -12.36
N ASN A 91 9.58 2.24 -12.63
CA ASN A 91 10.58 2.70 -11.66
C ASN A 91 10.44 4.18 -11.26
N ASP A 92 9.66 4.96 -12.03
CA ASP A 92 9.36 6.37 -11.76
C ASP A 92 8.11 6.56 -10.87
N ASP A 93 7.36 5.49 -10.61
CA ASP A 93 6.15 5.54 -9.78
C ASP A 93 6.50 5.41 -8.30
N ILE A 94 5.63 5.95 -7.45
CA ILE A 94 5.73 5.84 -6.00
C ILE A 94 4.67 4.83 -5.55
N ILE A 95 5.10 3.79 -4.85
CA ILE A 95 4.18 2.83 -4.24
C ILE A 95 4.21 3.04 -2.73
N VAL A 96 3.04 3.25 -2.15
CA VAL A 96 2.82 3.30 -0.71
C VAL A 96 2.00 2.09 -0.31
N TYR A 97 2.52 1.27 0.59
CA TYR A 97 1.74 0.20 1.21
C TYR A 97 1.22 0.67 2.56
N ARG A 98 -0.10 0.84 2.66
CA ARG A 98 -0.78 1.20 3.91
C ARG A 98 -1.04 -0.06 4.74
N THR A 99 -0.55 -0.07 5.98
CA THR A 99 -0.79 -1.17 6.92
C THR A 99 -2.29 -1.39 7.15
N ALA A 100 -2.64 -2.61 7.54
CA ALA A 100 -4.02 -3.00 7.72
C ALA A 100 -4.60 -2.34 8.98
N ALA A 101 -5.74 -1.65 8.82
CA ALA A 101 -6.48 -1.05 9.92
C ALA A 101 -7.15 -2.14 10.78
N PRO A 102 -6.94 -2.15 12.10
CA PRO A 102 -7.58 -3.14 12.96
C PRO A 102 -9.06 -2.82 13.18
N GLY A 103 -9.81 -3.84 13.58
CA GLY A 103 -11.07 -3.63 14.28
C GLY A 103 -10.84 -3.25 15.75
N HIS A 104 -11.91 -3.22 16.55
CA HIS A 104 -11.80 -2.97 17.99
C HIS A 104 -11.74 -4.27 18.77
N ARG A 105 -11.04 -4.24 19.92
CA ARG A 105 -10.82 -5.38 20.81
C ARG A 105 -12.14 -6.07 21.20
N ASP A 106 -13.15 -5.27 21.50
CA ASP A 106 -14.45 -5.74 21.98
C ASP A 106 -15.41 -6.13 20.84
N CYS A 107 -14.95 -6.08 19.58
CA CYS A 107 -15.75 -6.51 18.44
C CYS A 107 -15.81 -8.04 18.26
N SER A 108 -15.02 -8.78 19.04
CA SER A 108 -14.88 -10.23 18.93
C SER A 108 -16.07 -11.02 19.51
N GLU A 109 -16.97 -10.40 20.28
CA GLU A 109 -17.95 -11.13 21.09
C GLU A 109 -19.26 -11.51 20.38
N SER A 110 -19.59 -10.92 19.22
CA SER A 110 -20.94 -11.09 18.64
C SER A 110 -21.08 -12.02 17.44
N THR A 111 -19.99 -12.41 16.76
CA THR A 111 -20.07 -13.33 15.61
C THR A 111 -19.78 -14.76 16.05
N ALA A 112 -20.83 -15.48 16.42
CA ALA A 112 -20.84 -16.90 16.74
C ALA A 112 -19.91 -17.72 15.81
N GLY A 113 -18.73 -18.11 16.31
CA GLY A 113 -17.83 -19.07 15.66
C GLY A 113 -16.72 -18.52 14.76
N ARG A 114 -16.52 -17.19 14.67
CA ARG A 114 -15.38 -16.60 13.91
C ARG A 114 -14.51 -15.73 14.82
N THR A 115 -13.75 -16.36 15.71
CA THR A 115 -12.93 -15.70 16.74
C THR A 115 -11.80 -14.82 16.21
N ASP A 116 -11.41 -14.97 14.92
CA ASP A 116 -10.18 -14.38 14.39
C ASP A 116 -10.41 -13.30 13.33
N THR A 117 -11.64 -12.79 13.15
CA THR A 117 -11.92 -11.97 11.96
C THR A 117 -11.41 -10.53 12.06
N VAL A 118 -11.39 -9.92 13.25
CA VAL A 118 -11.10 -8.48 13.40
C VAL A 118 -10.17 -8.10 14.58
N GLY A 119 -9.57 -9.08 15.24
CA GLY A 119 -8.78 -8.85 16.46
C GLY A 119 -7.47 -8.07 16.22
N VAL A 120 -7.09 -7.26 17.22
CA VAL A 120 -5.84 -6.46 17.21
C VAL A 120 -4.61 -7.34 16.98
N ASP A 121 -4.56 -8.54 17.58
CA ASP A 121 -3.42 -9.45 17.46
C ASP A 121 -3.21 -9.93 16.01
N LYS A 122 -4.30 -10.27 15.32
CA LYS A 122 -4.25 -10.65 13.89
C LYS A 122 -3.65 -9.52 13.04
N PHE A 123 -4.11 -8.29 13.25
CA PHE A 123 -3.62 -7.16 12.46
C PHE A 123 -2.20 -6.75 12.86
N THR A 124 -1.82 -6.94 14.12
CA THR A 124 -0.42 -6.84 14.56
C THR A 124 0.47 -7.79 13.77
N ASP A 125 0.08 -9.07 13.66
CA ASP A 125 0.83 -10.06 12.88
C ASP A 125 0.92 -9.70 11.39
N TYR A 126 -0.18 -9.20 10.82
CA TYR A 126 -0.24 -8.78 9.42
C TYR A 126 0.72 -7.63 9.16
N ASN A 127 0.68 -6.61 10.01
CA ASN A 127 1.48 -5.41 9.84
C ASN A 127 2.96 -5.69 10.09
N ASN A 128 3.29 -6.47 11.13
CA ASN A 128 4.67 -6.91 11.39
C ASN A 128 5.26 -7.69 10.21
N TYR A 129 4.47 -8.60 9.62
CA TYR A 129 4.93 -9.37 8.47
C TYR A 129 5.21 -8.47 7.26
N MET A 130 4.27 -7.58 6.90
CA MET A 130 4.46 -6.67 5.77
C MET A 130 5.66 -5.75 5.97
N LEU A 131 5.76 -5.11 7.13
CA LEU A 131 6.87 -4.22 7.45
C LEU A 131 8.20 -4.97 7.41
N GLY A 132 8.26 -6.18 7.98
CA GLY A 132 9.43 -7.05 7.89
C GLY A 132 9.81 -7.38 6.45
N LYS A 133 8.83 -7.70 5.60
CA LYS A 133 9.05 -8.00 4.18
C LYS A 133 9.63 -6.80 3.42
N LEU A 134 9.09 -5.60 3.64
CA LEU A 134 9.60 -4.38 3.01
C LEU A 134 11.00 -4.02 3.50
N HIS A 135 11.26 -4.14 4.80
CA HIS A 135 12.60 -3.91 5.36
C HIS A 135 13.64 -4.89 4.82
N GLU A 136 13.28 -6.17 4.70
CA GLU A 136 14.17 -7.17 4.11
C GLU A 136 14.48 -6.85 2.65
N ARG A 137 13.45 -6.51 1.86
CA ARG A 137 13.59 -6.09 0.46
C ARG A 137 14.52 -4.89 0.32
N ASP A 138 14.34 -3.86 1.14
CA ASP A 138 15.20 -2.67 1.14
C ASP A 138 16.64 -2.99 1.53
N ARG A 139 16.84 -3.90 2.50
CA ARG A 139 18.17 -4.37 2.89
C ARG A 139 18.87 -5.06 1.71
N VAL A 140 18.17 -5.96 1.01
CA VAL A 140 18.72 -6.66 -0.17
C VAL A 140 19.09 -5.66 -1.27
N ARG A 141 18.20 -4.69 -1.55
CA ARG A 141 18.46 -3.60 -2.51
C ARG A 141 19.72 -2.81 -2.16
N ARG A 142 19.84 -2.34 -0.91
CA ARG A 142 21.02 -1.58 -0.46
C ARG A 142 22.32 -2.38 -0.58
N ASN A 143 22.30 -3.66 -0.22
CA ASN A 143 23.47 -4.53 -0.33
C ASN A 143 23.89 -4.73 -1.80
N HIS A 144 22.92 -4.90 -2.69
CA HIS A 144 23.17 -5.01 -4.13
C HIS A 144 23.76 -3.71 -4.70
N ASP A 145 23.20 -2.56 -4.36
CA ASP A 145 23.72 -1.26 -4.80
C ASP A 145 25.14 -0.99 -4.28
N GLN A 146 25.42 -1.38 -3.04
CA GLN A 146 26.75 -1.28 -2.45
C GLN A 146 27.77 -2.15 -3.20
N MET A 147 27.38 -3.38 -3.57
CA MET A 147 28.22 -4.29 -4.36
C MET A 147 28.49 -3.75 -5.77
N LEU A 148 27.48 -3.16 -6.43
CA LEU A 148 27.67 -2.54 -7.74
C LEU A 148 28.60 -1.32 -7.67
N LYS A 149 28.49 -0.50 -6.63
CA LYS A 149 29.38 0.64 -6.40
C LYS A 149 30.82 0.19 -6.19
N SER A 150 31.06 -0.80 -5.32
CA SER A 150 32.41 -1.31 -5.08
C SER A 150 33.05 -1.91 -6.32
N ASN A 151 32.27 -2.60 -7.17
CA ASN A 151 32.79 -3.18 -8.41
C ASN A 151 33.11 -2.11 -9.47
N THR A 152 32.31 -1.04 -9.54
CA THR A 152 32.52 0.06 -10.49
C THR A 152 33.79 0.84 -10.19
N GLU A 153 34.10 1.06 -8.91
CA GLU A 153 35.35 1.73 -8.49
C GLU A 153 36.58 0.92 -8.92
N VAL A 154 36.55 -0.41 -8.75
CA VAL A 154 37.64 -1.30 -9.19
C VAL A 154 37.79 -1.29 -10.72
N ILE A 155 36.69 -1.36 -11.46
CA ILE A 155 36.68 -1.48 -12.93
C ILE A 155 37.05 -0.17 -13.63
N SER A 156 36.76 1.00 -13.03
CA SER A 156 37.11 2.31 -13.61
C SER A 156 38.62 2.52 -13.86
N SER A 157 39.47 1.63 -13.33
CA SER A 157 40.90 1.56 -13.62
C SER A 157 41.27 0.79 -14.90
N SER A 158 40.31 0.13 -15.57
CA SER A 158 40.55 -0.74 -16.73
C SER A 158 39.79 -0.26 -17.98
N PRO A 159 40.48 0.18 -19.06
CA PRO A 159 39.87 0.82 -20.25
C PRO A 159 38.96 -0.07 -21.13
N SER A 160 38.70 -1.32 -20.75
CA SER A 160 38.22 -2.35 -21.70
C SER A 160 36.91 -3.04 -21.29
N VAL A 161 36.18 -2.57 -20.28
CA VAL A 161 34.97 -3.27 -19.81
C VAL A 161 33.72 -2.79 -20.56
N THR A 162 33.22 -3.67 -21.42
CA THR A 162 31.93 -3.59 -22.09
C THR A 162 30.82 -3.40 -21.05
N SER A 163 30.01 -2.34 -21.24
CA SER A 163 28.89 -1.96 -20.37
C SER A 163 28.03 -3.17 -20.01
N MET A 164 28.10 -3.62 -18.76
CA MET A 164 27.12 -4.55 -18.23
C MET A 164 25.77 -3.82 -18.19
N SER A 165 24.79 -4.35 -18.92
CA SER A 165 23.42 -3.87 -18.91
C SER A 165 22.94 -3.74 -17.47
N HIS A 166 22.69 -2.52 -17.01
CA HIS A 166 22.13 -2.24 -15.71
C HIS A 166 20.80 -2.99 -15.59
N LEU A 167 20.73 -3.96 -14.67
CA LEU A 167 19.46 -4.53 -14.27
C LEU A 167 18.57 -3.39 -13.76
N PRO A 168 17.30 -3.31 -14.19
CA PRO A 168 16.39 -2.27 -13.73
C PRO A 168 16.29 -2.32 -12.21
N SER A 169 16.44 -1.17 -11.56
CA SER A 169 16.24 -1.06 -10.12
C SER A 169 14.78 -1.40 -9.78
N PRO A 170 14.51 -2.25 -8.77
CA PRO A 170 13.15 -2.52 -8.34
C PRO A 170 12.42 -1.24 -7.91
N VAL A 171 11.11 -1.17 -8.18
CA VAL A 171 10.26 -0.04 -7.81
C VAL A 171 10.27 0.22 -6.30
N GLU A 172 10.24 1.47 -5.85
CA GLU A 172 10.22 1.75 -4.42
C GLU A 172 8.83 1.51 -3.81
N ILE A 173 8.76 0.70 -2.75
CA ILE A 173 7.53 0.47 -1.97
C ILE A 173 7.78 1.00 -0.57
N ARG A 174 7.11 2.09 -0.20
CA ARG A 174 7.22 2.72 1.12
C ARG A 174 6.10 2.22 2.04
N PRO A 175 6.42 1.75 3.25
CA PRO A 175 5.39 1.47 4.24
C PRO A 175 4.76 2.78 4.74
N MET A 176 3.46 2.76 4.97
CA MET A 176 2.73 3.79 5.69
C MET A 176 1.97 3.13 6.83
N ASP A 177 2.56 3.19 8.03
CA ASP A 177 2.01 2.51 9.20
C ASP A 177 0.90 3.32 9.89
N ILE A 178 -0.34 3.05 9.49
CA ILE A 178 -1.53 3.66 10.09
C ILE A 178 -1.97 2.95 11.38
N PHE A 179 -1.39 1.79 11.71
CA PHE A 179 -1.92 0.90 12.73
C PHE A 179 -1.90 1.52 14.14
N PRO A 180 -0.78 2.10 14.63
CA PRO A 180 -0.75 2.70 15.97
C PRO A 180 -1.77 3.83 16.11
N MET A 181 -1.89 4.69 15.10
CA MET A 181 -2.86 5.79 15.12
C MET A 181 -4.28 5.25 15.10
N THR A 182 -4.60 4.26 14.27
CA THR A 182 -5.95 3.69 14.17
C THR A 182 -6.38 3.00 15.46
N LEU A 183 -5.45 2.32 16.14
CA LEU A 183 -5.72 1.66 17.42
C LEU A 183 -6.16 2.64 18.52
N LEU A 184 -5.67 3.89 18.46
CA LEU A 184 -6.00 4.95 19.41
C LEU A 184 -7.36 5.63 19.16
N HIS A 185 -8.09 5.25 18.09
CA HIS A 185 -9.39 5.84 17.75
C HIS A 185 -10.56 4.82 17.85
N PRO A 186 -10.88 4.31 19.05
CA PRO A 186 -11.96 3.34 19.25
C PRO A 186 -13.38 3.89 19.01
N HIS A 187 -13.52 5.21 18.84
CA HIS A 187 -14.81 5.87 18.60
C HIS A 187 -15.04 6.23 17.12
N GLY A 188 -14.06 5.93 16.25
CA GLY A 188 -14.11 6.27 14.83
C GLY A 188 -14.98 5.33 13.98
N LYS A 189 -15.49 4.23 14.52
CA LYS A 189 -16.20 3.18 13.75
C LYS A 189 -17.71 3.36 13.74
N GLU A 190 -18.35 2.91 12.66
CA GLU A 190 -19.81 2.97 12.49
C GLU A 190 -20.57 2.25 13.63
N GLY A 191 -20.90 3.00 14.67
CA GLY A 191 -21.67 2.55 15.81
C GLY A 191 -23.12 2.25 15.41
N VAL A 192 -23.51 0.99 15.63
CA VAL A 192 -24.88 0.56 15.94
C VAL A 192 -25.97 1.22 15.09
N SER A 193 -26.22 0.71 13.87
CA SER A 193 -27.44 1.04 13.12
C SER A 193 -28.66 0.90 14.03
N THR A 194 -29.43 1.97 14.22
CA THR A 194 -30.57 2.04 15.15
C THR A 194 -31.75 1.14 14.72
N ASN A 195 -31.67 0.49 13.55
CA ASN A 195 -32.71 -0.40 13.06
C ASN A 195 -32.58 -1.84 13.57
N MET A 196 -33.65 -2.28 14.21
CA MET A 196 -33.70 -3.26 15.30
C MET A 196 -33.83 -4.73 14.84
N LYS A 197 -33.15 -5.15 13.77
CA LYS A 197 -33.20 -6.56 13.32
C LYS A 197 -31.81 -7.09 12.97
N LYS A 198 -31.16 -7.66 14.00
CA LYS A 198 -29.82 -8.30 14.00
C LYS A 198 -28.67 -7.37 13.61
N LYS A 199 -28.28 -6.52 14.56
CA LYS A 199 -27.13 -5.61 14.53
C LYS A 199 -25.82 -6.41 14.47
N LEU A 200 -25.30 -6.65 13.27
CA LEU A 200 -23.86 -6.82 13.12
C LEU A 200 -23.25 -5.45 13.38
N HIS A 201 -22.45 -5.33 14.44
CA HIS A 201 -21.69 -4.12 14.69
C HIS A 201 -20.55 -4.05 13.67
N ASP A 202 -20.56 -3.03 12.83
CA ASP A 202 -19.42 -2.76 11.96
C ASP A 202 -18.31 -2.13 12.79
N CYS A 203 -17.25 -2.90 13.03
CA CYS A 203 -16.08 -2.40 13.76
C CYS A 203 -14.88 -2.22 12.86
N GLN A 204 -15.05 -2.37 11.55
CA GLN A 204 -13.96 -2.33 10.59
C GLN A 204 -13.96 -1.03 9.80
N HIS A 205 -15.14 -0.52 9.44
CA HIS A 205 -15.27 0.73 8.70
C HIS A 205 -15.30 1.94 9.64
N ASP A 206 -14.61 3.00 9.21
CA ASP A 206 -14.51 4.27 9.91
C ASP A 206 -15.50 5.30 9.36
N TYR A 207 -16.00 6.18 10.22
CA TYR A 207 -16.77 7.36 9.85
C TYR A 207 -15.93 8.35 9.03
N LEU A 208 -16.64 9.15 8.23
CA LEU A 208 -16.12 10.34 7.58
C LEU A 208 -16.92 11.58 8.03
N PRO A 209 -16.27 12.65 8.52
CA PRO A 209 -14.83 12.75 8.81
C PRO A 209 -14.39 11.83 9.98
N GLY A 210 -13.11 11.41 10.01
CA GLY A 210 -12.61 10.44 10.99
C GLY A 210 -11.16 9.98 10.78
N PRO A 211 -10.75 8.80 11.31
CA PRO A 211 -9.39 8.25 11.18
C PRO A 211 -8.83 8.25 9.74
N PRO A 212 -9.61 7.98 8.67
CA PRO A 212 -9.13 8.08 7.30
C PRO A 212 -8.58 9.46 6.91
N ASP A 213 -9.08 10.55 7.51
CA ASP A 213 -8.52 11.89 7.28
C ASP A 213 -7.09 11.99 7.82
N GLY A 214 -6.82 11.37 8.98
CA GLY A 214 -5.47 11.23 9.53
C GLY A 214 -4.55 10.39 8.65
N TRP A 215 -5.06 9.30 8.06
CA TRP A 215 -4.29 8.49 7.10
C TRP A 215 -3.90 9.31 5.86
N ASN A 216 -4.84 10.08 5.32
CA ASN A 216 -4.59 10.96 4.18
C ASN A 216 -3.61 12.08 4.53
N HIS A 217 -3.67 12.61 5.75
CA HIS A 217 -2.70 13.58 6.23
C HIS A 217 -1.28 12.98 6.29
N MET A 218 -1.13 11.76 6.80
CA MET A 218 0.17 11.07 6.81
C MET A 218 0.69 10.79 5.39
N LEU A 219 -0.19 10.39 4.47
CA LEU A 219 0.18 10.24 3.06
C LEU A 219 0.67 11.57 2.48
N TYR A 220 -0.07 12.65 2.69
CA TYR A 220 0.32 13.99 2.23
C TYR A 220 1.70 14.40 2.75
N THR A 221 1.95 14.26 4.05
CA THR A 221 3.25 14.58 4.66
C THR A 221 4.38 13.75 4.04
N THR A 222 4.15 12.45 3.85
CA THR A 222 5.12 11.55 3.19
C THR A 222 5.46 12.01 1.77
N LEU A 223 4.48 12.49 1.01
CA LEU A 223 4.69 13.00 -0.34
C LEU A 223 5.45 14.33 -0.35
N VAL A 224 5.19 15.20 0.62
CA VAL A 224 5.95 16.46 0.79
C VAL A 224 7.42 16.16 1.09
N ASP A 225 7.68 15.21 1.99
CA ASP A 225 9.05 14.79 2.34
C ASP A 225 9.77 14.22 1.12
N LEU A 226 9.11 13.35 0.35
CA LEU A 226 9.63 12.82 -0.92
C LEU A 226 10.03 13.90 -1.92
N VAL A 227 9.20 14.93 -2.08
CA VAL A 227 9.49 16.07 -2.97
C VAL A 227 10.70 16.84 -2.44
N ASN A 228 10.82 17.01 -1.13
CA ASN A 228 11.95 17.69 -0.51
C ASN A 228 13.24 16.89 -0.64
N GLU A 229 13.25 15.58 -0.35
CA GLU A 229 14.40 14.68 -0.56
C GLU A 229 14.92 14.77 -1.99
N LYS A 230 14.01 14.79 -2.97
CA LYS A 230 14.38 14.90 -4.38
C LYS A 230 14.99 16.26 -4.73
N ARG A 231 14.59 17.33 -4.04
CA ARG A 231 15.10 18.70 -4.26
C ARG A 231 16.46 18.91 -3.60
N THR A 232 16.65 18.39 -2.39
CA THR A 232 17.86 18.62 -1.58
C THR A 232 18.93 17.57 -1.84
N GLY A 233 18.54 16.37 -2.29
CA GLY A 233 19.42 15.20 -2.32
C GLY A 233 19.68 14.60 -0.92
N GLU A 234 19.11 15.18 0.13
CA GLU A 234 19.23 14.71 1.51
C GLU A 234 18.05 13.77 1.82
N ARG A 235 18.35 12.53 2.16
CA ARG A 235 17.34 11.61 2.71
C ARG A 235 17.13 11.95 4.18
N HIS A 236 15.93 12.38 4.53
CA HIS A 236 15.54 12.49 5.93
C HIS A 236 15.22 11.08 6.47
N PRO A 237 15.62 10.76 7.71
CA PRO A 237 15.13 9.56 8.36
C PRO A 237 13.61 9.70 8.52
N LEU A 238 12.86 8.87 7.79
CA LEU A 238 11.44 8.67 8.06
C LEU A 238 11.34 7.87 9.36
N TRP A 239 10.60 8.43 10.31
CA TRP A 239 10.07 7.91 11.58
C TRP A 239 10.54 6.52 12.03
#